data_AF-A0A945M5Q1-F1
#
_entry.id   AF-A0A945M5Q1-F1
#
_cell.length_a   1.000
_cell.length_b   1.000
_cell.length_c   1.000
_cell.angle_alpha   90.00
_cell.angle_beta   90.00
_cell.angle_gamma   90.00
#
_symmetry.space_group_name_H-M   'P 1'
#
loop_
_entity.id
_entity.type
_entity.pdbx_description
1 polymer ?
#
loop_
_entity_poly.entity_id
_entity_poly.type
_entity_poly.pdbx_seq_one_letter_code
_entity_poly.pdbx_strand_id
1 'polypeptide(L)'
;MNDPFVELGLRRVINAVGPATGLGASPVHAEVMAAIAGIVDTNVEMMALQAAASRAIAEATGAEAGFVAACAASGISVSCAASMTGDDLDAIERLPDTHGFGRTEVVLQKG
;
A
#
# COMPACT_ATOMS: atom_id res chain seq x y z
N MET A 1 -31.31 1.58 -0.74
CA MET A 1 -30.24 0.68 -1.21
C MET A 1 -30.38 -0.61 -0.44
N ASN A 2 -30.43 -1.75 -1.12
CA ASN A 2 -30.53 -3.04 -0.46
C ASN A 2 -29.20 -3.41 0.20
N ASP A 3 -29.26 -4.30 1.19
CA ASP A 3 -28.10 -4.80 1.88
C ASP A 3 -27.27 -5.72 0.96
N PRO A 4 -26.00 -5.38 0.64
CA PRO A 4 -25.18 -6.19 -0.27
C PRO A 4 -24.97 -7.62 0.21
N PHE A 5 -25.03 -7.88 1.52
CA PHE A 5 -24.97 -9.25 2.03
C PHE A 5 -26.19 -10.08 1.62
N VAL A 6 -27.38 -9.48 1.60
CA VAL A 6 -28.61 -10.16 1.18
C VAL A 6 -28.61 -10.39 -0.33
N GLU A 7 -28.22 -9.38 -1.10
CA GLU A 7 -28.18 -9.48 -2.57
C GLU A 7 -27.18 -10.52 -3.08
N LEU A 8 -26.03 -10.61 -2.42
CA LEU A 8 -24.97 -11.56 -2.78
C LEU A 8 -25.11 -12.92 -2.07
N GLY A 9 -26.14 -13.13 -1.23
CA GLY A 9 -26.33 -14.37 -0.48
C GLY A 9 -25.23 -14.66 0.55
N LEU A 10 -24.59 -13.62 1.09
CA LEU A 10 -23.47 -13.71 2.02
C LEU A 10 -23.93 -13.69 3.47
N ARG A 11 -23.22 -14.42 4.34
CA ARG A 11 -23.46 -14.43 5.78
C ARG A 11 -22.55 -13.43 6.49
N ARG A 12 -23.11 -12.64 7.40
CA ARG A 12 -22.32 -11.84 8.35
C ARG A 12 -21.61 -12.74 9.36
N VAL A 13 -20.37 -12.39 9.70
CA VAL A 13 -19.52 -13.15 10.62
C VAL A 13 -19.05 -12.23 11.75
N ILE A 14 -19.10 -12.73 12.99
CA ILE A 14 -18.40 -12.11 14.12
C ILE A 14 -16.99 -12.70 14.14
N ASN A 15 -16.00 -11.88 13.84
CA ASN A 15 -14.60 -12.30 13.83
C ASN A 15 -13.96 -12.11 15.22
N ALA A 16 -13.65 -13.21 15.89
CA ALA A 16 -12.96 -13.22 17.19
C ALA A 16 -11.51 -13.75 17.12
N VAL A 17 -10.96 -13.93 15.91
CA VAL A 17 -9.62 -14.51 15.66
C VAL A 17 -8.56 -13.43 15.41
N GLY A 18 -8.96 -12.15 15.31
CA GLY A 18 -8.07 -11.03 14.96
C GLY A 18 -8.15 -10.68 13.45
N PRO A 19 -7.14 -10.07 12.84
CA PRO A 19 -7.16 -9.64 11.43
C PRO A 19 -7.00 -10.82 10.46
N ALA A 20 -7.99 -11.71 10.42
CA ALA A 20 -7.97 -12.91 9.59
C ALA A 20 -8.14 -12.57 8.11
N THR A 21 -7.14 -12.88 7.28
CA THR A 21 -7.14 -12.63 5.83
C THR A 21 -8.36 -13.25 5.14
N GLY A 22 -8.73 -14.49 5.51
CA GLY A 22 -9.89 -15.18 4.94
C GLY A 22 -11.25 -14.54 5.31
N LEU A 23 -11.28 -13.61 6.26
CA LEU A 23 -12.48 -12.88 6.70
C LEU A 23 -12.43 -11.39 6.33
N GLY A 24 -11.49 -10.98 5.46
CA GLY A 24 -11.38 -9.57 5.04
C GLY A 24 -10.57 -8.69 5.99
N ALA A 25 -9.74 -9.27 6.85
CA ALA A 25 -8.86 -8.57 7.78
C ALA A 25 -9.61 -7.66 8.78
N SER A 26 -9.08 -6.46 9.04
CA SER A 26 -9.60 -5.52 10.04
C SER A 26 -10.78 -4.70 9.48
N PRO A 27 -11.88 -4.56 10.24
CA PRO A 27 -12.93 -3.60 9.90
C PRO A 27 -12.42 -2.16 9.85
N VAL A 28 -12.98 -1.35 8.94
CA VAL A 28 -12.63 0.07 8.79
C VAL A 28 -13.33 0.90 9.88
N HIS A 29 -12.58 1.79 10.54
CA HIS A 29 -13.13 2.69 11.56
C HIS A 29 -14.06 3.75 10.95
N ALA A 30 -15.05 4.22 11.74
CA ALA A 30 -16.07 5.17 11.27
C ALA A 30 -15.47 6.48 10.72
N GLU A 31 -14.43 7.00 11.36
CA GLU A 31 -13.70 8.20 10.91
C GLU A 31 -13.04 8.02 9.53
N VAL A 32 -12.50 6.83 9.25
CA VAL A 32 -11.88 6.50 7.96
C VAL A 32 -12.94 6.35 6.88
N MET A 33 -14.06 5.69 7.19
CA MET A 33 -15.19 5.59 6.26
C MET A 33 -15.73 6.97 5.87
N ALA A 34 -15.85 7.89 6.83
CA ALA A 34 -16.27 9.26 6.57
C ALA A 34 -15.28 10.02 5.69
N ALA A 35 -13.97 9.87 5.93
CA ALA A 35 -12.93 10.49 5.11
C ALA A 35 -12.96 9.98 3.65
N ILE A 36 -13.09 8.66 3.45
CA ILE A 36 -13.20 8.06 2.11
C ILE A 36 -14.45 8.57 1.39
N ALA A 37 -15.61 8.57 2.07
CA ALA A 37 -16.85 9.05 1.51
C ALA A 37 -16.79 10.54 1.11
N GLY A 38 -15.99 11.35 1.82
CA GLY A 38 -15.82 12.77 1.54
C GLY A 38 -14.91 13.11 0.35
N ILE A 39 -14.22 12.12 -0.25
CA ILE A 39 -13.31 12.36 -1.39
C ILE A 39 -13.67 11.55 -2.64
N VAL A 40 -14.42 10.46 -2.51
CA VAL A 40 -14.63 9.46 -3.58
C VAL A 40 -15.34 10.01 -4.82
N ASP A 41 -16.10 11.09 -4.70
CA ASP A 41 -16.82 11.76 -5.79
C ASP A 41 -16.04 12.94 -6.41
N THR A 42 -14.79 13.15 -6.01
CA THR A 42 -13.95 14.25 -6.48
C THR A 42 -12.60 13.76 -7.00
N ASN A 43 -11.87 14.67 -7.65
CA ASN A 43 -10.51 14.43 -8.13
C ASN A 43 -9.51 15.18 -7.26
N VAL A 44 -8.31 14.62 -7.10
CA VAL A 44 -7.18 15.24 -6.41
C VAL A 44 -5.94 15.11 -7.26
N GLU A 45 -5.03 16.09 -7.16
CA GLU A 45 -3.70 15.94 -7.73
C GLU A 45 -2.94 14.88 -6.92
N MET A 46 -2.70 13.72 -7.53
CA MET A 46 -2.22 12.54 -6.82
C MET A 46 -0.82 12.72 -6.24
N MET A 47 0.05 13.51 -6.88
CA MET A 47 1.39 13.79 -6.34
C MET A 47 1.32 14.63 -5.07
N ALA A 48 0.41 15.60 -5.00
CA ALA A 48 0.16 16.40 -3.81
C ALA A 48 -0.46 15.58 -2.68
N LEU A 49 -1.39 14.68 -2.99
CA LEU A 49 -1.93 13.73 -2.02
C LEU A 49 -0.82 12.82 -1.47
N GLN A 50 0.06 12.30 -2.33
CA GLN A 50 1.18 11.47 -1.90
C GLN A 50 2.19 12.26 -1.06
N ALA A 51 2.45 13.52 -1.40
CA ALA A 51 3.30 14.40 -0.60
C ALA A 51 2.68 14.65 0.79
N ALA A 52 1.36 14.79 0.90
CA ALA A 52 0.66 14.89 2.18
C ALA A 52 0.76 13.59 2.99
N ALA A 53 0.56 12.43 2.34
CA ALA A 53 0.72 11.14 2.98
C ALA A 53 2.15 10.90 3.48
N SER A 54 3.16 11.29 2.69
CA SER A 54 4.58 11.22 3.08
C SER A 54 4.86 11.98 4.36
N ARG A 55 4.34 13.21 4.52
CA ARG A 55 4.48 14.00 5.75
C ARG A 55 3.87 13.29 6.96
N ALA A 56 2.66 12.74 6.81
CA ALA A 56 1.98 12.02 7.88
C ALA A 56 2.74 10.75 8.30
N ILE A 57 3.29 10.01 7.33
CA ILE A 57 4.11 8.82 7.60
C ILE A 57 5.41 9.22 8.31
N ALA A 58 6.10 10.24 7.83
CA ALA A 58 7.33 10.75 8.45
C ALA A 58 7.09 11.18 9.91
N GLU A 59 6.00 11.91 10.18
CA GLU A 59 5.60 12.29 11.55
C GLU A 59 5.32 11.07 12.44
N ALA A 60 4.61 10.07 11.92
CA ALA A 60 4.23 8.88 12.69
C ALA A 60 5.39 7.90 12.94
N THR A 61 6.39 7.87 12.06
CA THR A 61 7.45 6.84 12.07
C THR A 61 8.83 7.37 12.42
N GLY A 62 9.05 8.68 12.31
CA GLY A 62 10.37 9.30 12.41
C GLY A 62 11.28 9.08 11.20
N ALA A 63 10.77 8.49 10.11
CA ALA A 63 11.50 8.36 8.85
C ALA A 63 11.67 9.71 8.13
N GLU A 64 12.67 9.80 7.25
CA GLU A 64 12.91 11.01 6.45
C GLU A 64 11.79 11.29 5.44
N ALA A 65 11.12 10.25 4.96
CA ALA A 65 9.98 10.31 4.05
C ALA A 65 9.13 9.03 4.13
N GLY A 66 7.91 9.07 3.59
CA GLY A 66 7.04 7.91 3.44
C GLY A 66 6.37 7.83 2.07
N PHE A 67 5.94 6.62 1.69
CA PHE A 67 5.24 6.38 0.43
C PHE A 67 4.09 5.41 0.66
N VAL A 68 2.88 5.79 0.23
CA VAL A 68 1.72 4.89 0.19
C VAL A 68 1.77 4.11 -1.11
N ALA A 69 1.98 2.79 -1.01
CA ALA A 69 1.87 1.85 -2.11
C ALA A 69 0.49 1.16 -2.10
N ALA A 70 0.18 0.42 -3.17
CA ALA A 70 -1.10 -0.30 -3.28
C ALA A 70 -1.29 -1.36 -2.20
N CYS A 71 -0.20 -2.02 -1.78
CA CYS A 71 -0.17 -3.01 -0.70
C CYS A 71 1.28 -3.24 -0.22
N ALA A 72 1.46 -4.07 0.83
CA ALA A 72 2.79 -4.42 1.34
C ALA A 72 3.68 -5.10 0.29
N ALA A 73 3.14 -6.02 -0.52
CA ALA A 73 3.90 -6.69 -1.57
C ALA A 73 4.39 -5.69 -2.65
N SER A 74 3.52 -4.76 -3.06
CA SER A 74 3.91 -3.67 -3.98
C SER A 74 4.97 -2.76 -3.38
N GLY A 75 4.86 -2.41 -2.09
CA GLY A 75 5.89 -1.65 -1.37
C GLY A 75 7.23 -2.37 -1.38
N ILE A 76 7.26 -3.67 -1.09
CA ILE A 76 8.48 -4.49 -1.16
C ILE A 76 9.06 -4.49 -2.58
N SER A 77 8.22 -4.71 -3.61
CA SER A 77 8.67 -4.71 -5.00
C SER A 77 9.32 -3.38 -5.41
N VAL A 78 8.67 -2.25 -5.11
CA VAL A 78 9.19 -0.92 -5.43
C VAL A 78 10.47 -0.61 -4.63
N SER A 79 10.54 -0.99 -3.35
CA SER A 79 11.76 -0.83 -2.56
C SER A 79 12.93 -1.65 -3.08
N CYS A 80 12.68 -2.87 -3.57
CA CYS A 80 13.71 -3.68 -4.21
C CYS A 80 14.19 -3.04 -5.52
N ALA A 81 13.26 -2.60 -6.37
CA ALA A 81 13.57 -1.89 -7.61
C ALA A 81 14.45 -0.65 -7.33
N ALA A 82 14.00 0.23 -6.43
CA ALA A 82 14.73 1.45 -6.05
C ALA A 82 16.11 1.14 -5.47
N SER A 83 16.25 0.08 -4.66
CA SER A 83 17.55 -0.33 -4.10
C SER A 83 18.53 -0.82 -5.17
N MET A 84 18.03 -1.42 -6.26
CA MET A 84 18.87 -1.91 -7.35
C MET A 84 19.29 -0.79 -8.32
N THR A 85 18.39 0.13 -8.62
CA THR A 85 18.59 1.16 -9.65
C THR A 85 19.16 2.47 -9.11
N GLY A 86 18.91 2.78 -7.83
CA GLY A 86 19.15 4.12 -7.29
C GLY A 86 18.43 5.18 -8.13
N ASP A 87 19.14 6.26 -8.46
CA ASP A 87 18.64 7.38 -9.27
C ASP A 87 18.94 7.25 -10.77
N ASP A 88 19.46 6.10 -11.24
CA ASP A 88 19.76 5.88 -12.65
C ASP A 88 18.47 5.63 -13.46
N LEU A 89 18.08 6.63 -14.24
CA LEU A 89 16.86 6.59 -15.07
C LEU A 89 16.89 5.50 -16.15
N ASP A 90 18.06 5.19 -16.73
CA ASP A 90 18.16 4.10 -17.71
C ASP A 90 17.91 2.75 -17.02
N ALA A 91 18.49 2.56 -15.84
CA ALA A 91 18.26 1.35 -15.04
C ALA A 91 16.78 1.22 -14.61
N ILE A 92 16.12 2.32 -14.21
CA ILE A 92 14.71 2.33 -13.84
C ILE A 92 13.81 1.90 -15.02
N GLU A 93 14.00 2.53 -16.19
CA GLU A 93 13.19 2.26 -17.38
C GLU A 93 13.40 0.85 -17.96
N ARG A 94 14.57 0.24 -17.71
CA ARG A 94 14.89 -1.10 -18.20
C ARG A 94 14.29 -2.23 -17.37
N LEU A 95 13.81 -1.97 -16.17
CA LEU A 95 13.19 -3.02 -15.35
C LEU A 95 12.02 -3.69 -16.11
N PRO A 96 11.89 -5.03 -16.04
CA PRO A 96 12.58 -5.94 -15.12
C PRO A 96 13.90 -6.54 -15.67
N ASP A 97 14.46 -6.06 -16.77
CA ASP A 97 15.78 -6.50 -17.24
C ASP A 97 16.89 -5.91 -16.36
N THR A 98 17.50 -6.76 -15.53
CA THR A 98 18.56 -6.39 -14.59
C THR A 98 19.95 -6.73 -15.10
N HIS A 99 20.13 -7.06 -16.39
CA HIS A 99 21.45 -7.40 -16.91
C HIS A 99 22.44 -6.24 -16.74
N GLY A 100 23.57 -6.53 -16.08
CA GLY A 100 24.63 -5.56 -15.80
C GLY A 100 24.45 -4.78 -14.49
N PHE A 101 23.39 -5.04 -13.71
CA PHE A 101 23.22 -4.42 -12.41
C PHE A 101 24.23 -5.00 -11.41
N GLY A 102 24.73 -4.15 -10.50
CA GLY A 102 25.78 -4.56 -9.56
C GLY A 102 25.30 -5.52 -8.45
N ARG A 103 24.04 -5.40 -8.02
CA ARG A 103 23.40 -6.25 -7.01
C ARG A 103 21.93 -6.45 -7.37
N THR A 104 21.45 -7.69 -7.27
CA THR A 104 20.06 -8.04 -7.61
C THR A 104 19.41 -8.97 -6.58
N GLU A 105 20.05 -9.13 -5.43
CA GLU A 105 19.64 -10.05 -4.36
C GLU A 105 19.15 -9.32 -3.11
N VAL A 106 18.17 -9.91 -2.44
CA VAL A 106 17.67 -9.44 -1.14
C VAL A 106 18.05 -10.46 -0.06
N VAL A 107 18.68 -10.00 1.00
CA VAL A 107 18.95 -10.85 2.18
C VAL A 107 17.70 -10.90 3.04
N LEU A 108 17.19 -12.10 3.26
CA LEU A 108 16.07 -12.35 4.16
C LEU A 108 16.61 -12.90 5.48
N GLN A 109 16.23 -12.26 6.59
CA GLN A 109 16.53 -12.78 7.92
C GLN A 109 15.90 -14.17 8.08
N LYS A 110 16.72 -15.15 8.46
CA LYS A 110 16.21 -16.45 8.87
C LYS A 110 15.51 -16.25 10.23
N GLY A 111 14.21 -16.55 10.26
CA GLY A 111 13.40 -16.51 11.48
C GLY A 111 13.89 -17.46 12.56
#